data_AF-A0AAV1D2U3-F1
#
_entry.id   AF-A0AAV1D2U3-F1
#
_cell.length_a   1.000
_cell.length_b   1.000
_cell.length_c   1.000
_cell.angle_alpha   90.00
_cell.angle_beta   90.00
_cell.angle_gamma   90.00
#
_symmetry.space_group_name_H-M   'P 1'
#
loop_
_entity.id
_entity.type
_entity.pdbx_description
1 polymer ?
#
loop_
_entity_poly.entity_id
_entity_poly.type
_entity_poly.pdbx_seq_one_letter_code
_entity_poly.pdbx_strand_id
1 'polypeptide(L)'
;MEARLTFHSIVLFKPAVHYHAVANTPSDEFPESGSCRGRIRRPMGLTSTKYRHTSHAHAAPPLRQMDCTAHSVEYDVVKNIVRPLTVLTDVWCSSGSVMPNGTFYHTGGNGGGGNVVRVLNPCSSGGLCDWNERPNALLAARWYASNHVLPDKRQIIIGGRGQFNYEFYPKNSLTNKLFALPFLSQTNDPGAENNLYPLVIQNVDGNLFFFANNRAILFNYKTGSVLKTYPTLPDRNPRSYPSTGSGALNTCGRMIITDPNPQWVMETMPLARVMGDMQLLPDGNVVIINRATRGTAGWELRQDPIENVSFHCDSIRDGRVLVVVVARMEGLSLEPFSPSYLDPDFDFLQPRIVSPKSQSGIKYGRSFNIRFTVNGTVNTNLVKITMVSPSFTTHSMSMNHRLLELSITQSARFIGKSTYNITVSPPSTTNLALLGYYMLFVVHQDIPSGGIWVRLQ
;
A
#
# COMPACT_ATOMS: atom_id res chain seq x y z
N MET A 1 -13.60 33.45 -7.64
CA MET A 1 -13.52 32.00 -7.89
C MET A 1 -12.93 31.37 -6.63
N GLU A 2 -13.50 30.29 -6.12
CA GLU A 2 -13.02 29.64 -4.90
C GLU A 2 -11.96 28.59 -5.25
N ALA A 3 -10.76 28.69 -4.65
CA ALA A 3 -9.76 27.63 -4.74
C ALA A 3 -10.21 26.43 -3.90
N ARG A 4 -10.08 25.20 -4.42
CA ARG A 4 -10.59 23.98 -3.77
C ARG A 4 -9.56 22.85 -3.78
N LEU A 5 -9.03 22.55 -2.60
CA LEU A 5 -7.94 21.60 -2.37
C LEU A 5 -8.38 20.13 -2.50
N THR A 6 -7.45 19.25 -2.87
CA THR A 6 -7.61 17.78 -2.84
C THR A 6 -6.41 17.14 -2.15
N PHE A 7 -6.63 16.55 -0.97
CA PHE A 7 -5.60 15.89 -0.20
C PHE A 7 -5.33 14.47 -0.70
N HIS A 8 -4.07 14.04 -0.65
CA HIS A 8 -3.66 12.64 -0.86
C HIS A 8 -3.07 12.11 0.45
N SER A 9 -3.53 10.94 0.88
CA SER A 9 -3.09 10.33 2.14
C SER A 9 -2.19 9.13 1.87
N ILE A 10 -0.98 9.16 2.42
CA ILE A 10 -0.10 8.00 2.49
C ILE A 10 -0.62 7.05 3.56
N VAL A 11 -0.67 5.74 3.29
CA VAL A 11 -1.14 4.72 4.25
C VAL A 11 -0.17 3.56 4.35
N LEU A 12 0.16 3.15 5.58
CA LEU A 12 1.03 1.98 5.87
C LEU A 12 0.50 1.15 7.04
N PHE A 13 0.49 -0.17 6.87
CA PHE A 13 0.23 -1.16 7.90
C PHE A 13 1.53 -1.60 8.61
N LYS A 14 1.58 -1.62 9.95
CA LYS A 14 2.74 -2.12 10.72
C LYS A 14 2.45 -3.40 11.53
N PRO A 15 3.51 -4.16 11.89
CA PRO A 15 3.37 -5.43 12.63
C PRO A 15 3.02 -5.31 14.12
N ALA A 16 3.07 -4.11 14.69
CA ALA A 16 2.26 -3.74 15.85
C ALA A 16 1.09 -2.91 15.32
N VAL A 17 -0.11 -3.02 15.93
CA VAL A 17 -1.43 -2.70 15.31
C VAL A 17 -1.69 -1.18 15.14
N HIS A 18 -0.83 -0.56 14.34
CA HIS A 18 -0.73 0.86 14.09
C HIS A 18 -0.73 1.10 12.58
N TYR A 19 -1.53 2.09 12.18
CA TYR A 19 -1.61 2.61 10.83
C TYR A 19 -0.85 3.94 10.81
N HIS A 20 0.06 4.13 9.87
CA HIS A 20 0.67 5.46 9.68
C HIS A 20 -0.04 6.18 8.56
N ALA A 21 -0.46 7.41 8.84
CA ALA A 21 -0.94 8.35 7.85
C ALA A 21 0.02 9.55 7.75
N VAL A 22 0.26 10.02 6.54
CA VAL A 22 1.05 11.23 6.27
C VAL A 22 0.30 12.06 5.22
N ALA A 23 0.14 13.36 5.49
CA ALA A 23 -0.65 14.27 4.67
C ALA A 23 -0.14 15.70 4.83
N ASN A 24 0.25 16.33 3.72
CA ASN A 24 0.71 17.72 3.67
C ASN A 24 -0.35 18.61 3.01
N THR A 25 -0.44 19.87 3.43
CA THR A 25 -1.05 20.97 2.66
C THR A 25 -0.07 21.50 1.61
N PRO A 26 -0.49 21.78 0.36
CA PRO A 26 0.40 22.31 -0.67
C PRO A 26 0.55 23.84 -0.56
N SER A 27 1.17 24.33 0.51
CA SER A 27 1.52 25.74 0.69
C SER A 27 2.69 25.94 1.65
N ASP A 28 3.61 26.82 1.23
CA ASP A 28 4.66 27.49 2.01
C ASP A 28 5.92 26.71 2.44
N GLU A 29 7.00 27.46 2.63
CA GLU A 29 8.35 26.97 2.93
C GLU A 29 8.44 26.42 4.36
N PHE A 30 9.16 25.30 4.55
CA PHE A 30 9.55 24.84 5.88
C PHE A 30 10.46 25.89 6.56
N PRO A 31 10.07 26.52 7.69
CA PRO A 31 10.93 27.44 8.41
C PRO A 31 12.03 26.69 9.17
N GLU A 32 13.15 27.37 9.41
CA GLU A 32 14.28 26.79 10.15
C GLU A 32 13.96 26.51 11.63
N SER A 33 14.82 25.71 12.27
CA SER A 33 14.55 24.96 13.50
C SER A 33 13.99 25.78 14.67
N GLY A 34 12.79 25.42 15.11
CA GLY A 34 12.18 25.84 16.37
C GLY A 34 11.22 24.79 16.93
N SER A 35 10.93 24.84 18.23
CA SER A 35 10.24 23.76 18.97
C SER A 35 8.70 23.83 18.89
N CYS A 36 8.14 23.31 17.80
CA CYS A 36 6.70 22.98 17.75
C CYS A 36 6.41 21.66 18.50
N ARG A 37 5.53 21.67 19.50
CA ARG A 37 4.78 20.47 19.90
C ARG A 37 3.47 20.42 19.11
N GLY A 38 3.39 19.49 18.15
CA GLY A 38 2.28 19.43 17.18
C GLY A 38 0.89 19.40 17.84
N ARG A 39 -0.01 20.30 17.40
CA ARG A 39 -1.40 20.36 17.88
C ARG A 39 -2.36 19.73 16.86
N ILE A 40 -3.03 18.64 17.26
CA ILE A 40 -4.21 18.14 16.56
C ILE A 40 -5.40 19.05 16.91
N ARG A 41 -5.99 19.75 15.93
CA ARG A 41 -7.28 20.43 16.12
C ARG A 41 -8.38 19.37 16.29
N ARG A 42 -9.02 19.32 17.45
CA ARG A 42 -10.24 18.54 17.67
C ARG A 42 -11.46 19.33 17.16
N PRO A 43 -12.41 18.72 16.44
CA PRO A 43 -13.76 19.28 16.30
C PRO A 43 -14.43 19.36 17.68
N MET A 44 -15.19 20.43 17.92
CA MET A 44 -16.12 20.52 19.05
C MET A 44 -17.55 20.36 18.55
N GLY A 45 -18.35 19.57 19.26
CA GLY A 45 -19.82 19.66 19.25
C GLY A 45 -20.52 19.13 18.00
N LEU A 46 -21.47 18.22 18.21
CA LEU A 46 -22.49 17.89 17.21
C LEU A 46 -23.45 19.07 17.02
N THR A 47 -23.61 19.56 15.80
CA THR A 47 -24.93 19.78 15.17
C THR A 47 -24.75 20.22 13.71
N SER A 48 -25.74 19.92 12.86
CA SER A 48 -25.71 20.20 11.43
C SER A 48 -26.16 21.64 11.11
N THR A 49 -25.34 22.44 10.42
CA THR A 49 -25.82 23.46 9.47
C THR A 49 -24.71 23.92 8.52
N LYS A 50 -25.11 24.38 7.34
CA LYS A 50 -24.21 24.94 6.31
C LYS A 50 -23.68 26.31 6.75
N TYR A 51 -22.42 26.62 6.42
CA TYR A 51 -21.89 27.98 6.48
C TYR A 51 -21.56 28.53 5.08
N ARG A 52 -21.49 29.86 4.99
CA ARG A 52 -21.54 30.64 3.75
C ARG A 52 -20.38 31.63 3.72
N HIS A 53 -19.62 31.68 2.63
CA HIS A 53 -18.52 32.63 2.49
C HIS A 53 -19.00 34.09 2.49
N THR A 54 -18.26 34.94 3.20
CA THR A 54 -18.19 36.39 2.96
C THR A 54 -16.80 36.73 2.42
N SER A 55 -16.72 37.71 1.52
CA SER A 55 -15.53 37.97 0.70
C SER A 55 -15.05 39.42 0.82
N HIS A 56 -13.81 39.61 1.28
CA HIS A 56 -13.05 40.87 1.18
C HIS A 56 -11.61 40.57 0.70
N ALA A 57 -10.92 41.58 0.17
CA ALA A 57 -9.78 41.42 -0.72
C ALA A 57 -8.48 42.10 -0.24
N HIS A 58 -7.37 41.64 -0.82
CA HIS A 58 -6.04 42.26 -0.88
C HIS A 58 -5.39 42.82 0.40
N ALA A 59 -4.46 42.05 0.95
CA ALA A 59 -3.20 42.54 1.51
C ALA A 59 -2.08 41.53 1.18
N ALA A 60 -0.82 41.97 1.16
CA ALA A 60 0.32 41.05 1.03
C ALA A 60 0.51 40.25 2.34
N PRO A 61 0.92 38.97 2.29
CA PRO A 61 1.07 38.16 3.49
C PRO A 61 2.25 38.64 4.37
N PRO A 62 2.07 38.78 5.69
CA PRO A 62 3.15 39.12 6.62
C PRO A 62 4.08 37.92 6.88
N LEU A 63 5.24 38.22 7.48
CA LEU A 63 6.35 37.28 7.69
C LEU A 63 5.97 35.98 8.44
N ARG A 64 6.32 34.84 7.82
CA ARG A 64 6.49 33.48 8.39
C ARG A 64 5.74 33.22 9.71
N GLN A 65 4.45 32.89 9.61
CA GLN A 65 3.77 32.19 10.70
C GLN A 65 4.29 30.76 10.80
N MET A 66 4.76 30.34 11.98
CA MET A 66 5.35 29.02 12.16
C MET A 66 4.28 27.92 12.16
N ASP A 67 4.35 27.00 11.20
CA ASP A 67 3.44 25.86 11.13
C ASP A 67 3.77 24.81 12.20
N CYS A 68 2.82 24.59 13.12
CA CYS A 68 2.87 23.54 14.14
C CYS A 68 1.75 22.48 13.94
N THR A 69 1.25 22.31 12.72
CA THR A 69 0.36 21.18 12.37
C THR A 69 1.13 19.86 12.27
N ALA A 70 0.42 18.75 12.46
CA ALA A 70 1.03 17.41 12.45
C ALA A 70 0.86 16.76 11.07
N HIS A 71 1.85 16.99 10.19
CA HIS A 71 1.91 16.42 8.83
C HIS A 71 2.04 14.89 8.79
N SER A 72 2.39 14.26 9.92
CA SER A 72 2.44 12.80 10.09
C SER A 72 1.74 12.36 11.37
N VAL A 73 1.07 11.20 11.33
CA VAL A 73 0.41 10.57 12.50
C VAL A 73 0.55 9.05 12.50
N GLU A 74 0.46 8.48 13.70
CA GLU A 74 0.31 7.05 14.00
C GLU A 74 -1.07 6.82 14.64
N TYR A 75 -1.83 5.85 14.15
CA TYR A 75 -3.16 5.50 14.63
C TYR A 75 -3.19 4.05 15.13
N ASP A 76 -3.33 3.86 16.45
CA ASP A 76 -3.50 2.56 17.09
C ASP A 76 -4.98 2.14 17.00
N VAL A 77 -5.28 1.07 16.25
CA VAL A 77 -6.65 0.60 16.04
C VAL A 77 -7.21 -0.15 17.26
N VAL A 78 -6.36 -0.78 18.08
CA VAL A 78 -6.81 -1.53 19.26
C VAL A 78 -7.23 -0.58 20.38
N LYS A 79 -6.49 0.52 20.55
CA LYS A 79 -6.78 1.57 21.54
C LYS A 79 -7.64 2.71 20.99
N ASN A 80 -7.84 2.78 19.67
CA ASN A 80 -8.48 3.88 18.96
C ASN A 80 -7.86 5.26 19.30
N ILE A 81 -6.52 5.36 19.32
CA ILE A 81 -5.79 6.60 19.62
C ILE A 81 -4.90 7.05 18.47
N VAL A 82 -4.82 8.37 18.26
CA VAL A 82 -3.92 9.02 17.30
C VAL A 82 -2.77 9.71 18.04
N ARG A 83 -1.54 9.46 17.60
CA ARG A 83 -0.30 10.08 18.07
C ARG A 83 0.33 10.89 16.91
N PRO A 84 0.66 12.17 17.08
CA PRO A 84 1.39 12.93 16.06
C PRO A 84 2.84 12.43 15.94
N LEU A 85 3.39 12.58 14.74
CA LEU A 85 4.78 12.31 14.38
C LEU A 85 5.37 13.56 13.72
N THR A 86 6.66 13.83 13.96
CA THR A 86 7.35 15.01 13.46
C THR A 86 8.03 14.69 12.13
N VAL A 87 7.71 15.44 11.08
CA VAL A 87 8.34 15.29 9.76
C VAL A 87 8.80 16.68 9.29
N LEU A 88 10.04 16.77 8.81
CA LEU A 88 10.80 18.00 8.60
C LEU A 88 11.01 18.34 7.12
N THR A 89 10.76 17.39 6.21
CA THR A 89 10.92 17.60 4.76
C THR A 89 9.71 17.06 4.00
N ASP A 90 9.38 17.67 2.85
CA ASP A 90 8.14 17.39 2.10
C ASP A 90 8.03 15.93 1.62
N VAL A 91 7.02 15.21 2.12
CA VAL A 91 6.75 13.80 1.81
C VAL A 91 5.93 13.60 0.54
N TRP A 92 5.45 14.68 -0.10
CA TRP A 92 4.43 14.55 -1.13
C TRP A 92 4.93 13.77 -2.35
N CYS A 93 4.13 12.78 -2.77
CA CYS A 93 4.43 11.81 -3.83
C CYS A 93 5.74 11.01 -3.63
N SER A 94 6.01 10.60 -2.39
CA SER A 94 7.07 9.65 -2.00
C SER A 94 6.75 8.19 -2.33
N SER A 95 7.65 7.28 -1.92
CA SER A 95 7.45 5.83 -1.79
C SER A 95 7.81 5.35 -0.37
N GLY A 96 7.49 4.10 -0.02
CA GLY A 96 7.90 3.52 1.27
C GLY A 96 7.68 2.01 1.38
N SER A 97 8.35 1.35 2.34
CA SER A 97 8.08 -0.06 2.66
C SER A 97 8.53 -0.46 4.08
N VAL A 98 7.89 -1.49 4.64
CA VAL A 98 8.33 -2.11 5.90
C VAL A 98 9.47 -3.09 5.61
N MET A 99 10.60 -2.93 6.30
CA MET A 99 11.77 -3.77 6.17
C MET A 99 11.65 -5.07 7.01
N PRO A 100 12.48 -6.10 6.76
CA PRO A 100 12.37 -7.42 7.42
C PRO A 100 12.57 -7.42 8.96
N ASN A 101 12.94 -6.29 9.54
CA ASN A 101 13.10 -6.04 10.98
C ASN A 101 11.96 -5.19 11.59
N GLY A 102 10.95 -4.79 10.80
CA GLY A 102 9.84 -3.93 11.24
C GLY A 102 10.12 -2.42 11.13
N THR A 103 11.33 -2.00 10.77
CA THR A 103 11.63 -0.59 10.48
C THR A 103 10.91 -0.16 9.20
N PHE A 104 10.24 0.98 9.22
CA PHE A 104 9.67 1.60 8.03
C PHE A 104 10.70 2.54 7.39
N TYR A 105 10.96 2.35 6.10
CA TYR A 105 11.77 3.23 5.27
C TYR A 105 10.88 3.94 4.25
N HIS A 106 10.83 5.27 4.32
CA HIS A 106 10.09 6.16 3.43
C HIS A 106 11.06 6.99 2.59
N THR A 107 10.91 6.95 1.27
CA THR A 107 11.92 7.37 0.29
C THR A 107 11.39 8.46 -0.63
N GLY A 108 12.13 9.57 -0.73
CA GLY A 108 11.82 10.68 -1.63
C GLY A 108 10.65 11.55 -1.16
N GLY A 109 10.05 12.25 -2.12
CA GLY A 109 9.08 13.31 -1.91
C GLY A 109 9.27 14.46 -2.91
N ASN A 110 8.62 15.60 -2.65
CA ASN A 110 8.71 16.81 -3.46
C ASN A 110 9.84 17.74 -2.95
N GLY A 111 10.33 18.64 -3.80
CA GLY A 111 11.33 19.67 -3.44
C GLY A 111 12.51 19.13 -2.63
N GLY A 112 12.77 19.75 -1.47
CA GLY A 112 13.83 19.33 -0.53
C GLY A 112 13.68 17.92 0.05
N GLY A 113 12.49 17.31 -0.03
CA GLY A 113 12.26 15.90 0.33
C GLY A 113 12.73 14.89 -0.72
N GLY A 114 13.03 15.32 -1.95
CA GLY A 114 13.30 14.45 -3.09
C GLY A 114 14.49 13.50 -2.90
N ASN A 115 15.55 13.93 -2.21
CA ASN A 115 16.75 13.12 -1.96
C ASN A 115 16.80 12.49 -0.54
N VAL A 116 15.71 12.58 0.22
CA VAL A 116 15.64 12.19 1.64
C VAL A 116 15.19 10.74 1.81
N VAL A 117 15.82 10.01 2.74
CA VAL A 117 15.22 8.80 3.32
C VAL A 117 14.84 9.06 4.77
N ARG A 118 13.60 8.75 5.12
CA ARG A 118 13.05 8.90 6.47
C ARG A 118 12.83 7.52 7.07
N VAL A 119 13.31 7.33 8.29
CA VAL A 119 13.40 6.04 8.95
C VAL A 119 12.56 6.07 10.23
N LEU A 120 11.51 5.26 10.31
CA LEU A 120 10.67 5.12 11.49
C LEU A 120 10.74 3.69 12.02
N ASN A 121 11.58 3.49 13.04
CA ASN A 121 11.74 2.21 13.72
C ASN A 121 10.47 1.82 14.51
N PRO A 122 10.29 0.54 14.89
CA PRO A 122 9.30 0.15 15.90
C PRO A 122 9.56 0.89 17.23
N CYS A 123 8.49 1.34 17.89
CA CYS A 123 8.59 1.92 19.23
C CYS A 123 8.95 0.86 20.26
N SER A 124 9.97 1.14 21.08
CA SER A 124 10.17 0.45 22.36
C SER A 124 8.98 0.71 23.31
N SER A 125 8.83 -0.15 24.32
CA SER A 125 7.86 0.00 25.41
C SER A 125 8.02 1.37 26.09
N GLY A 126 7.15 2.33 25.73
CA GLY A 126 7.29 3.75 26.09
C GLY A 126 6.86 4.72 24.99
N GLY A 127 6.78 4.28 23.72
CA GLY A 127 6.09 5.03 22.65
C GLY A 127 6.81 6.26 22.07
N LEU A 128 8.06 6.53 22.47
CA LEU A 128 8.84 7.70 22.07
C LEU A 128 9.59 7.54 20.73
N CYS A 129 9.08 6.76 19.77
CA CYS A 129 9.68 6.67 18.43
C CYS A 129 9.09 7.72 17.47
N ASP A 130 9.96 8.45 16.79
CA ASP A 130 9.61 9.42 15.76
C ASP A 130 10.57 9.25 14.54
N TRP A 131 10.37 10.05 13.50
CA TRP A 131 11.15 9.96 12.26
C TRP A 131 12.63 10.34 12.43
N ASN A 132 13.52 9.48 11.95
CA ASN A 132 14.94 9.78 11.72
C ASN A 132 15.13 10.12 10.23
N GLU A 133 15.23 11.40 9.90
CA GLU A 133 15.42 11.87 8.53
C GLU A 133 16.89 11.90 8.11
N ARG A 134 17.16 11.53 6.85
CA ARG A 134 18.50 11.43 6.28
C ARG A 134 18.51 12.15 4.93
N PRO A 135 18.80 13.47 4.92
CA PRO A 135 19.04 14.23 3.69
C PRO A 135 20.15 13.61 2.85
N ASN A 136 20.07 13.78 1.53
CA ASN A 136 21.08 13.32 0.56
C ASN A 136 21.39 11.80 0.61
N ALA A 137 20.48 11.00 1.17
CA ALA A 137 20.61 9.53 1.24
C ALA A 137 20.21 8.83 -0.08
N LEU A 138 19.59 9.57 -1.01
CA LEU A 138 19.31 9.16 -2.39
C LEU A 138 20.15 9.98 -3.36
N LEU A 139 20.66 9.34 -4.42
CA LEU A 139 21.55 9.96 -5.42
C LEU A 139 20.78 10.76 -6.48
N ALA A 140 19.50 10.45 -6.70
CA ALA A 140 18.61 11.24 -7.52
C ALA A 140 17.36 11.65 -6.74
N ALA A 141 16.71 12.75 -7.15
CA ALA A 141 15.44 13.17 -6.57
C ALA A 141 14.32 12.19 -6.95
N ARG A 142 13.62 11.66 -5.95
CA ARG A 142 12.60 10.60 -6.09
C ARG A 142 11.20 11.14 -5.80
N TRP A 143 10.65 11.88 -6.76
CA TRP A 143 9.25 12.34 -6.75
C TRP A 143 8.42 11.48 -7.72
N TYR A 144 7.30 10.90 -7.27
CA TYR A 144 6.52 9.86 -7.99
C TYR A 144 7.32 8.58 -8.35
N ALA A 145 8.31 8.22 -7.53
CA ALA A 145 9.11 7.01 -7.69
C ALA A 145 8.47 5.81 -6.98
N SER A 146 8.54 4.60 -7.55
CA SER A 146 8.16 3.36 -6.85
C SER A 146 9.31 2.79 -6.04
N ASN A 147 9.02 1.94 -5.05
CA ASN A 147 10.03 1.10 -4.41
C ASN A 147 9.57 -0.36 -4.24
N HIS A 148 10.53 -1.25 -4.00
CA HIS A 148 10.27 -2.65 -3.65
C HIS A 148 11.38 -3.19 -2.73
N VAL A 149 11.05 -4.01 -1.73
CA VAL A 149 12.00 -4.72 -0.87
C VAL A 149 12.64 -5.89 -1.63
N LEU A 150 13.89 -6.20 -1.35
CA LEU A 150 14.66 -7.26 -2.01
C LEU A 150 15.03 -8.39 -1.03
N PRO A 151 15.31 -9.62 -1.50
CA PRO A 151 15.75 -10.73 -0.65
C PRO A 151 17.03 -10.46 0.14
N ASP A 152 17.88 -9.56 -0.34
CA ASP A 152 19.11 -9.12 0.33
C ASP A 152 18.87 -8.02 1.40
N LYS A 153 17.60 -7.76 1.73
CA LYS A 153 17.14 -6.82 2.78
C LYS A 153 17.40 -5.34 2.47
N ARG A 154 17.67 -4.99 1.20
CA ARG A 154 17.64 -3.61 0.68
C ARG A 154 16.28 -3.30 0.05
N GLN A 155 16.03 -2.03 -0.24
CA GLN A 155 15.05 -1.55 -1.19
C GLN A 155 15.73 -1.27 -2.53
N ILE A 156 15.00 -1.48 -3.63
CA ILE A 156 15.24 -0.81 -4.91
C ILE A 156 14.26 0.38 -5.00
N ILE A 157 14.74 1.55 -5.42
CA ILE A 157 13.93 2.76 -5.64
C ILE A 157 14.05 3.12 -7.12
N ILE A 158 12.90 3.26 -7.78
CA ILE A 158 12.75 3.14 -9.23
C ILE A 158 12.06 4.38 -9.78
N GLY A 159 12.72 5.03 -10.73
CA GLY A 159 12.15 6.13 -11.48
C GLY A 159 11.85 7.35 -10.62
N GLY A 160 10.70 7.96 -10.91
CA GLY A 160 10.33 9.30 -10.50
C GLY A 160 10.43 10.30 -11.65
N ARG A 161 9.92 11.52 -11.44
CA ARG A 161 9.80 12.55 -12.49
C ARG A 161 11.16 12.89 -13.10
N GLY A 162 11.30 12.72 -14.41
CA GLY A 162 12.56 12.88 -15.15
C GLY A 162 13.64 11.82 -14.88
N GLN A 163 13.37 10.78 -14.08
CA GLN A 163 14.37 9.78 -13.68
C GLN A 163 14.21 8.46 -14.46
N PHE A 164 15.06 8.23 -15.46
CA PHE A 164 15.09 6.97 -16.24
C PHE A 164 16.09 5.95 -15.66
N ASN A 165 16.13 5.85 -14.32
CA ASN A 165 17.13 5.11 -13.55
C ASN A 165 16.56 4.58 -12.23
N TYR A 166 17.27 3.64 -11.61
CA TYR A 166 17.04 3.16 -10.26
C TYR A 166 18.28 3.27 -9.38
N GLU A 167 18.08 3.17 -8.07
CA GLU A 167 19.13 3.05 -7.07
C GLU A 167 18.69 2.10 -5.94
N PHE A 168 19.58 1.86 -4.98
CA PHE A 168 19.29 1.02 -3.82
C PHE A 168 19.39 1.80 -2.51
N TYR A 169 18.71 1.30 -1.47
CA TYR A 169 18.88 1.76 -0.09
C TYR A 169 18.69 0.60 0.91
N PRO A 170 19.58 0.42 1.92
CA PRO A 170 20.84 1.10 2.11
C PRO A 170 21.84 0.80 0.98
N LYS A 171 22.80 1.71 0.80
CA LYS A 171 23.86 1.60 -0.21
C LYS A 171 25.11 0.92 0.38
N ASN A 172 25.89 0.29 -0.47
CA ASN A 172 27.25 -0.18 -0.17
C ASN A 172 28.22 0.27 -1.28
N SER A 173 29.52 -0.01 -1.15
CA SER A 173 30.55 0.42 -2.11
C SER A 173 30.25 0.04 -3.57
N LEU A 174 29.63 -1.11 -3.82
CA LEU A 174 29.26 -1.59 -5.17
C LEU A 174 27.97 -0.96 -5.72
N THR A 175 27.15 -0.38 -4.84
CA THR A 175 25.78 0.08 -5.16
C THR A 175 25.53 1.56 -4.86
N ASN A 176 26.57 2.30 -4.46
CA ASN A 176 26.57 3.76 -4.34
C ASN A 176 26.70 4.43 -5.72
N LYS A 177 25.77 4.12 -6.63
CA LYS A 177 25.65 4.70 -7.98
C LYS A 177 24.22 4.62 -8.48
N LEU A 178 23.89 5.42 -9.47
CA LEU A 178 22.66 5.27 -10.25
C LEU A 178 22.83 4.14 -11.28
N PHE A 179 21.75 3.41 -11.55
CA PHE A 179 21.69 2.34 -12.54
C PHE A 179 20.65 2.71 -13.60
N ALA A 180 21.03 2.77 -14.86
CA ALA A 180 20.12 3.13 -15.94
C ALA A 180 19.01 2.07 -16.11
N LEU A 181 17.79 2.53 -16.43
CA LEU A 181 16.67 1.65 -16.78
C LEU A 181 15.96 2.20 -18.04
N PRO A 182 16.49 1.89 -19.25
CA PRO A 182 15.95 2.38 -20.51
C PRO A 182 14.48 1.99 -20.74
N PHE A 183 13.97 0.96 -20.06
CA PHE A 183 12.55 0.62 -20.07
C PHE A 183 11.66 1.81 -19.66
N LEU A 184 12.08 2.63 -18.68
CA LEU A 184 11.30 3.78 -18.24
C LEU A 184 11.20 4.86 -19.32
N SER A 185 12.29 5.18 -20.02
CA SER A 185 12.24 6.15 -21.13
C SER A 185 11.49 5.59 -22.34
N GLN A 186 11.59 4.28 -22.59
CA GLN A 186 10.81 3.58 -23.62
C GLN A 186 9.31 3.49 -23.33
N THR A 187 8.85 3.78 -22.11
CA THR A 187 7.43 3.81 -21.72
C THR A 187 6.92 5.22 -21.39
N ASN A 188 7.77 6.24 -21.50
CA ASN A 188 7.42 7.63 -21.21
C ASN A 188 6.94 8.34 -22.49
N ASP A 189 5.62 8.50 -22.65
CA ASP A 189 5.11 9.25 -23.79
C ASP A 189 5.39 10.76 -23.60
N PRO A 190 6.01 11.46 -24.59
CA PRO A 190 6.43 12.85 -24.43
C PRO A 190 5.29 13.79 -24.02
N GLY A 191 5.49 14.53 -22.93
CA GLY A 191 4.50 15.46 -22.37
C GLY A 191 3.37 14.81 -21.54
N ALA A 192 3.28 13.48 -21.49
CA ALA A 192 2.25 12.77 -20.71
C ALA A 192 2.74 12.21 -19.36
N GLU A 193 4.04 11.87 -19.26
CA GLU A 193 4.67 11.30 -18.04
C GLU A 193 3.93 10.06 -17.48
N ASN A 194 3.28 9.30 -18.36
CA ASN A 194 2.38 8.18 -18.08
C ASN A 194 3.08 6.86 -17.70
N ASN A 195 4.26 6.95 -17.08
CA ASN A 195 5.07 5.84 -16.59
C ASN A 195 5.42 5.97 -15.09
N LEU A 196 4.91 6.99 -14.41
CA LEU A 196 5.22 7.27 -13.00
C LEU A 196 4.53 6.29 -12.06
N TYR A 197 5.14 6.07 -10.89
CA TYR A 197 4.86 4.92 -10.03
C TYR A 197 4.72 3.60 -10.83
N PRO A 198 5.78 3.09 -11.48
CA PRO A 198 5.73 1.81 -12.17
C PRO A 198 5.40 0.68 -11.19
N LEU A 199 4.58 -0.28 -11.62
CA LEU A 199 4.26 -1.46 -10.83
C LEU A 199 5.48 -2.40 -10.81
N VAL A 200 5.89 -2.82 -9.62
CA VAL A 200 7.04 -3.70 -9.41
C VAL A 200 6.59 -4.88 -8.56
N ILE A 201 6.86 -6.09 -9.02
CA ILE A 201 6.52 -7.34 -8.33
C ILE A 201 7.70 -8.30 -8.46
N GLN A 202 8.18 -8.88 -7.35
CA GLN A 202 9.23 -9.90 -7.42
C GLN A 202 8.70 -11.24 -7.97
N ASN A 203 9.30 -11.77 -9.03
CA ASN A 203 8.94 -13.05 -9.61
C ASN A 203 9.57 -14.24 -8.83
N VAL A 204 9.04 -15.45 -9.04
CA VAL A 204 9.40 -16.68 -8.31
C VAL A 204 10.87 -17.12 -8.48
N ASP A 205 11.53 -16.64 -9.54
CA ASP A 205 12.96 -16.80 -9.82
C ASP A 205 13.86 -15.79 -9.09
N GLY A 206 13.27 -14.79 -8.43
CA GLY A 206 13.99 -13.70 -7.76
C GLY A 206 14.38 -12.54 -8.69
N ASN A 207 13.90 -12.51 -9.93
CA ASN A 207 13.93 -11.32 -10.79
C ASN A 207 12.71 -10.43 -10.48
N LEU A 208 12.65 -9.24 -11.09
CA LEU A 208 11.55 -8.29 -10.90
C LEU A 208 10.70 -8.18 -12.16
N PHE A 209 9.40 -8.42 -12.05
CA PHE A 209 8.41 -7.97 -13.02
C PHE A 209 8.25 -6.45 -12.85
N PHE A 210 8.48 -5.70 -13.93
CA PHE A 210 8.14 -4.28 -14.03
C PHE A 210 6.99 -4.14 -15.01
N PHE A 211 5.99 -3.33 -14.67
CA PHE A 211 4.99 -2.82 -15.59
C PHE A 211 4.98 -1.28 -15.53
N ALA A 212 4.98 -0.63 -16.68
CA ALA A 212 4.93 0.83 -16.81
C ALA A 212 4.16 1.22 -18.08
N ASN A 213 3.36 2.29 -18.01
CA ASN A 213 2.45 2.71 -19.08
C ASN A 213 1.50 1.55 -19.47
N ASN A 214 1.76 0.85 -20.57
CA ASN A 214 0.96 -0.27 -21.09
C ASN A 214 1.81 -1.53 -21.37
N ARG A 215 3.09 -1.54 -20.94
CA ARG A 215 4.10 -2.59 -21.25
C ARG A 215 4.69 -3.18 -19.97
N ALA A 216 5.25 -4.39 -20.08
CA ALA A 216 5.96 -5.03 -18.99
C ALA A 216 7.21 -5.80 -19.42
N ILE A 217 8.15 -5.94 -18.48
CA ILE A 217 9.38 -6.72 -18.63
C ILE A 217 9.69 -7.55 -17.37
N LEU A 218 10.44 -8.63 -17.54
CA LEU A 218 11.15 -9.32 -16.46
C LEU A 218 12.59 -8.82 -16.44
N PHE A 219 13.04 -8.28 -15.31
CA PHE A 219 14.31 -7.58 -15.18
C PHE A 219 15.18 -8.19 -14.08
N ASN A 220 16.43 -8.50 -14.42
CA ASN A 220 17.44 -8.92 -13.48
C ASN A 220 18.18 -7.69 -12.93
N TYR A 221 17.73 -7.21 -11.76
CA TYR A 221 18.29 -6.03 -11.09
C TYR A 221 19.75 -6.19 -10.63
N LYS A 222 20.30 -7.41 -10.63
CA LYS A 222 21.68 -7.73 -10.22
C LYS A 222 22.67 -7.53 -11.38
N THR A 223 22.25 -7.88 -12.61
CA THR A 223 23.03 -7.68 -13.84
C THR A 223 22.65 -6.41 -14.60
N GLY A 224 21.47 -5.84 -14.34
CA GLY A 224 20.92 -4.69 -15.07
C GLY A 224 20.29 -5.06 -16.42
N SER A 225 19.92 -6.32 -16.63
CA SER A 225 19.45 -6.84 -17.93
C SER A 225 17.96 -7.21 -17.95
N VAL A 226 17.33 -6.99 -19.11
CA VAL A 226 15.98 -7.49 -19.42
C VAL A 226 16.09 -8.97 -19.82
N LEU A 227 15.28 -9.83 -19.21
CA LEU A 227 15.24 -11.28 -19.46
C LEU A 227 14.05 -11.70 -20.35
N LYS A 228 12.90 -11.03 -20.20
CA LYS A 228 11.66 -11.29 -20.94
C LYS A 228 10.96 -9.96 -21.18
N THR A 229 10.37 -9.77 -22.35
CA THR A 229 9.36 -8.72 -22.58
C THR A 229 8.01 -9.41 -22.65
N TYR A 230 7.03 -8.89 -21.92
CA TYR A 230 5.65 -9.41 -21.94
C TYR A 230 4.84 -8.73 -23.05
N PRO A 231 3.72 -9.32 -23.51
CA PRO A 231 2.81 -8.63 -24.42
C PRO A 231 2.39 -7.25 -23.91
N THR A 232 2.20 -6.31 -24.82
CA THR A 232 1.59 -5.01 -24.50
C THR A 232 0.12 -5.23 -24.13
N LEU A 233 -0.40 -4.42 -23.21
CA LEU A 233 -1.80 -4.50 -22.78
C LEU A 233 -2.74 -4.30 -24.01
N PRO A 234 -3.71 -5.20 -24.28
CA PRO A 234 -4.44 -5.20 -25.55
C PRO A 234 -5.20 -3.90 -25.87
N ASP A 235 -5.74 -3.21 -24.86
CA ASP A 235 -6.43 -1.93 -25.04
C ASP A 235 -5.49 -0.74 -25.26
N ARG A 236 -4.16 -0.95 -25.13
CA ARG A 236 -3.07 0.02 -25.25
C ARG A 236 -3.15 1.23 -24.30
N ASN A 237 -4.16 1.33 -23.45
CA ASN A 237 -4.35 2.48 -22.58
C ASN A 237 -3.31 2.45 -21.43
N PRO A 238 -2.65 3.58 -21.11
CA PRO A 238 -1.70 3.65 -20.00
C PRO A 238 -2.38 3.34 -18.65
N ARG A 239 -1.65 2.65 -17.74
CA ARG A 239 -2.09 2.26 -16.39
C ARG A 239 -1.14 2.67 -15.26
N SER A 240 -0.08 3.42 -15.57
CA SER A 240 0.79 4.08 -14.58
C SER A 240 0.31 5.52 -14.32
N TYR A 241 0.76 6.16 -13.25
CA TYR A 241 0.42 7.56 -12.96
C TYR A 241 0.99 8.49 -14.06
N PRO A 242 0.34 9.63 -14.40
CA PRO A 242 -0.98 10.09 -13.94
C PRO A 242 -2.17 9.31 -14.54
N SER A 243 -1.95 8.42 -15.50
CA SER A 243 -3.01 7.68 -16.20
C SER A 243 -3.77 6.63 -15.37
N THR A 244 -3.31 6.29 -14.15
CA THR A 244 -4.17 5.68 -13.11
C THR A 244 -5.42 6.52 -12.80
N GLY A 245 -5.40 7.80 -13.16
CA GLY A 245 -6.59 8.65 -13.16
C GLY A 245 -6.78 9.57 -14.36
N SER A 246 -5.94 9.61 -15.40
CA SER A 246 -6.18 10.48 -16.58
C SER A 246 -7.42 10.13 -17.42
N GLY A 247 -8.14 9.06 -17.09
CA GLY A 247 -9.43 8.73 -17.68
C GLY A 247 -10.16 7.66 -16.87
N ALA A 248 -11.49 7.69 -16.90
CA ALA A 248 -12.32 6.67 -16.26
C ALA A 248 -12.30 5.38 -17.11
N LEU A 249 -11.42 4.45 -16.73
CA LEU A 249 -11.29 3.16 -17.41
C LEU A 249 -12.26 2.15 -16.80
N ASN A 250 -12.91 1.35 -17.65
CA ASN A 250 -13.69 0.17 -17.27
C ASN A 250 -12.96 -1.15 -17.57
N THR A 251 -11.72 -1.12 -18.07
CA THR A 251 -10.96 -2.31 -18.49
C THR A 251 -9.96 -2.77 -17.42
N CYS A 252 -10.22 -3.95 -16.86
CA CYS A 252 -9.41 -4.71 -15.92
C CYS A 252 -8.47 -5.66 -16.71
N GLY A 253 -7.21 -5.80 -16.28
CA GLY A 253 -6.20 -6.61 -16.98
C GLY A 253 -5.48 -7.55 -16.03
N ARG A 254 -5.50 -8.86 -16.33
CA ARG A 254 -4.94 -9.94 -15.50
C ARG A 254 -3.94 -10.77 -16.31
N MET A 255 -2.82 -11.14 -15.69
CA MET A 255 -1.75 -11.94 -16.32
C MET A 255 -1.12 -12.90 -15.33
N ILE A 256 -0.85 -14.13 -15.76
CA ILE A 256 -0.04 -15.10 -15.01
C ILE A 256 1.43 -14.92 -15.45
N ILE A 257 2.21 -14.16 -14.67
CA ILE A 257 3.59 -13.78 -15.05
C ILE A 257 4.54 -14.98 -15.19
N THR A 258 4.24 -16.09 -14.52
CA THR A 258 5.02 -17.33 -14.53
C THR A 258 4.66 -18.28 -15.67
N ASP A 259 3.66 -17.93 -16.49
CA ASP A 259 3.29 -18.74 -17.66
C ASP A 259 4.43 -18.74 -18.71
N PRO A 260 4.72 -19.86 -19.38
CA PRO A 260 5.66 -19.90 -20.50
C PRO A 260 5.33 -18.84 -21.58
N ASN A 261 4.05 -18.72 -21.96
CA ASN A 261 3.51 -17.82 -22.97
C ASN A 261 2.45 -16.84 -22.37
N PRO A 262 2.87 -15.90 -21.50
CA PRO A 262 1.98 -15.15 -20.63
C PRO A 262 1.14 -14.14 -21.41
N GLN A 263 -0.18 -14.29 -21.35
CA GLN A 263 -1.15 -13.40 -21.99
C GLN A 263 -1.87 -12.48 -21.00
N TRP A 264 -2.43 -11.39 -21.53
CA TRP A 264 -3.40 -10.56 -20.82
C TRP A 264 -4.81 -11.10 -21.03
N VAL A 265 -5.46 -11.49 -19.94
CA VAL A 265 -6.92 -11.63 -19.87
C VAL A 265 -7.48 -10.25 -19.57
N MET A 266 -8.39 -9.77 -20.43
CA MET A 266 -9.06 -8.47 -20.27
C MET A 266 -10.50 -8.68 -19.85
N GLU A 267 -10.92 -7.96 -18.81
CA GLU A 267 -12.23 -8.07 -18.18
C GLU A 267 -12.88 -6.67 -18.08
N THR A 268 -14.19 -6.56 -18.20
CA THR A 268 -14.90 -5.26 -18.13
C THR A 268 -15.53 -5.05 -16.76
N MET A 269 -15.00 -4.09 -16.00
CA MET A 269 -15.58 -3.63 -14.73
C MET A 269 -16.96 -3.00 -14.98
N PRO A 270 -17.97 -3.23 -14.11
CA PRO A 270 -19.33 -2.69 -14.30
C PRO A 270 -19.45 -1.16 -14.34
N LEU A 271 -18.43 -0.42 -13.92
CA LEU A 271 -18.37 1.04 -13.96
C LEU A 271 -16.97 1.50 -14.37
N ALA A 272 -16.92 2.54 -15.20
CA ALA A 272 -15.71 3.29 -15.55
C ALA A 272 -15.27 4.19 -14.38
N ARG A 273 -13.99 4.12 -13.98
CA ARG A 273 -13.54 4.67 -12.68
C ARG A 273 -12.10 5.23 -12.72
N VAL A 274 -11.86 6.32 -12.00
CA VAL A 274 -10.56 7.01 -11.84
C VAL A 274 -9.94 6.76 -10.46
N MET A 275 -8.59 6.69 -10.37
CA MET A 275 -7.78 6.60 -9.14
C MET A 275 -8.24 5.52 -8.15
N GLY A 276 -8.55 4.32 -8.64
CA GLY A 276 -9.03 3.21 -7.82
C GLY A 276 -7.93 2.51 -7.04
N ASP A 277 -7.95 2.63 -5.71
CA ASP A 277 -7.02 1.93 -4.82
C ASP A 277 -7.38 0.43 -4.75
N MET A 278 -6.57 -0.42 -5.39
CA MET A 278 -6.74 -1.88 -5.36
C MET A 278 -6.05 -2.49 -4.14
N GLN A 279 -6.76 -3.32 -3.37
CA GLN A 279 -6.20 -4.06 -2.24
C GLN A 279 -6.61 -5.53 -2.29
N LEU A 280 -5.67 -6.42 -1.96
CA LEU A 280 -5.91 -7.86 -1.83
C LEU A 280 -6.58 -8.15 -0.48
N LEU A 281 -7.64 -8.94 -0.49
CA LEU A 281 -8.32 -9.45 0.70
C LEU A 281 -7.80 -10.85 1.08
N PRO A 282 -7.97 -11.30 2.35
CA PRO A 282 -7.41 -12.58 2.81
C PRO A 282 -8.06 -13.84 2.19
N ASP A 283 -9.24 -13.71 1.61
CA ASP A 283 -10.03 -14.76 0.94
C ASP A 283 -9.52 -15.10 -0.48
N GLY A 284 -8.75 -14.19 -1.10
CA GLY A 284 -8.30 -14.24 -2.49
C GLY A 284 -8.84 -13.10 -3.36
N ASN A 285 -9.84 -12.35 -2.88
CA ASN A 285 -10.54 -11.34 -3.67
C ASN A 285 -9.79 -10.00 -3.75
N VAL A 286 -10.12 -9.20 -4.77
CA VAL A 286 -9.58 -7.83 -4.94
C VAL A 286 -10.70 -6.83 -4.65
N VAL A 287 -10.55 -6.04 -3.60
CA VAL A 287 -11.42 -4.88 -3.36
C VAL A 287 -10.82 -3.65 -4.04
N ILE A 288 -11.66 -2.78 -4.61
CA ILE A 288 -11.20 -1.55 -5.25
C ILE A 288 -12.02 -0.33 -4.81
N ILE A 289 -11.45 0.40 -3.86
CA ILE A 289 -12.00 1.57 -3.15
C ILE A 289 -11.53 2.91 -3.77
N ASN A 290 -11.93 4.05 -3.18
CA ASN A 290 -11.53 5.43 -3.49
C ASN A 290 -11.66 5.83 -4.97
N ARG A 291 -12.76 6.46 -5.40
CA ARG A 291 -13.03 6.64 -6.85
C ARG A 291 -13.76 7.94 -7.22
N ALA A 292 -13.73 8.26 -8.51
CA ALA A 292 -14.65 9.16 -9.22
C ALA A 292 -15.12 8.49 -10.53
N THR A 293 -16.32 8.81 -11.02
CA THR A 293 -16.85 8.32 -12.31
C THR A 293 -16.31 9.14 -13.49
N ARG A 294 -15.87 10.37 -13.25
CA ARG A 294 -15.39 11.34 -14.24
C ARG A 294 -14.22 12.16 -13.69
N GLY A 295 -13.58 12.95 -14.56
CA GLY A 295 -12.44 13.79 -14.22
C GLY A 295 -11.08 13.14 -14.51
N THR A 296 -10.00 13.81 -14.09
CA THR A 296 -8.62 13.37 -14.28
C THR A 296 -7.77 13.49 -13.01
N ALA A 297 -6.80 12.60 -12.81
CA ALA A 297 -5.76 12.78 -11.78
C ALA A 297 -4.90 14.02 -12.09
N GLY A 298 -4.86 14.94 -11.13
CA GLY A 298 -4.24 16.26 -11.25
C GLY A 298 -4.91 17.25 -10.29
N TRP A 299 -4.47 18.50 -10.31
CA TRP A 299 -5.21 19.60 -9.66
C TRP A 299 -6.56 19.85 -10.36
N GLU A 300 -7.53 20.37 -9.61
CA GLU A 300 -8.79 21.01 -10.07
C GLU A 300 -9.78 20.19 -10.93
N LEU A 301 -9.44 18.98 -11.38
CA LEU A 301 -10.19 18.26 -12.43
C LEU A 301 -11.05 17.07 -11.92
N ARG A 302 -11.54 17.11 -10.68
CA ARG A 302 -12.49 16.10 -10.15
C ARG A 302 -13.95 16.52 -10.37
N GLN A 303 -14.72 15.67 -11.05
CA GLN A 303 -16.18 15.74 -11.13
C GLN A 303 -16.77 14.40 -10.66
N ASP A 304 -18.01 14.40 -10.16
CA ASP A 304 -18.77 13.22 -9.74
C ASP A 304 -18.01 12.22 -8.83
N PRO A 305 -17.85 12.53 -7.52
CA PRO A 305 -17.36 11.56 -6.55
C PRO A 305 -18.33 10.38 -6.41
N ILE A 306 -17.81 9.15 -6.44
CA ILE A 306 -18.63 7.95 -6.19
C ILE A 306 -18.57 7.65 -4.69
N GLU A 307 -19.66 7.88 -3.97
CA GLU A 307 -19.76 7.58 -2.53
C GLU A 307 -20.01 6.06 -2.27
N ASN A 308 -20.47 5.32 -3.28
CA ASN A 308 -20.77 3.88 -3.19
C ASN A 308 -19.59 2.97 -3.60
N VAL A 309 -19.00 2.27 -2.63
CA VAL A 309 -18.08 1.15 -2.88
C VAL A 309 -18.79 0.07 -3.69
N SER A 310 -18.13 -0.48 -4.71
CA SER A 310 -18.76 -1.42 -5.66
C SER A 310 -17.71 -2.31 -6.35
N PHE A 311 -18.06 -3.57 -6.59
CA PHE A 311 -17.15 -4.70 -6.80
C PHE A 311 -16.86 -5.05 -8.29
N HIS A 312 -16.23 -6.20 -8.48
CA HIS A 312 -15.86 -6.92 -9.72
C HIS A 312 -14.69 -6.37 -10.56
N CYS A 313 -13.60 -7.15 -10.58
CA CYS A 313 -13.44 -8.17 -11.61
C CYS A 313 -13.83 -9.53 -10.94
N ASP A 314 -14.42 -10.52 -11.64
CA ASP A 314 -15.11 -11.65 -10.97
C ASP A 314 -14.15 -12.53 -10.14
N SER A 315 -14.49 -12.92 -8.91
CA SER A 315 -15.66 -13.75 -8.60
C SER A 315 -16.31 -13.46 -7.24
N ILE A 316 -17.66 -13.45 -7.21
CA ILE A 316 -18.52 -13.60 -6.02
C ILE A 316 -18.58 -12.39 -5.05
N ARG A 317 -19.63 -12.41 -4.22
CA ARG A 317 -20.15 -11.31 -3.39
C ARG A 317 -19.39 -11.15 -2.07
N ASP A 318 -19.69 -10.05 -1.38
CA ASP A 318 -19.63 -10.01 0.09
C ASP A 318 -18.26 -10.43 0.69
N GLY A 319 -17.15 -9.74 0.37
CA GLY A 319 -17.06 -8.26 0.26
C GLY A 319 -17.34 -7.62 1.63
N ARG A 320 -16.67 -6.55 2.09
CA ARG A 320 -16.55 -5.91 3.51
C ARG A 320 -14.50 -6.57 5.67
N VAL A 321 -13.52 -5.95 6.41
CA VAL A 321 -12.84 -4.67 6.77
C VAL A 321 -11.73 -4.23 5.80
N LEU A 322 -11.68 -2.93 5.54
CA LEU A 322 -10.53 -2.16 5.06
C LEU A 322 -10.64 -0.74 5.65
N VAL A 323 -9.58 -0.23 6.30
CA VAL A 323 -9.57 1.18 6.75
C VAL A 323 -9.31 2.06 5.54
N VAL A 324 -10.35 2.77 5.08
CA VAL A 324 -10.26 3.69 3.95
C VAL A 324 -9.94 5.08 4.49
N VAL A 325 -8.82 5.66 4.06
CA VAL A 325 -8.52 7.06 4.38
C VAL A 325 -9.24 7.94 3.35
N VAL A 326 -10.41 8.43 3.75
CA VAL A 326 -11.24 9.30 2.91
C VAL A 326 -10.81 10.74 3.16
N ALA A 327 -9.91 11.22 2.32
CA ALA A 327 -9.58 12.64 2.23
C ALA A 327 -10.81 13.45 1.77
N ARG A 328 -11.46 14.16 2.70
CA ARG A 328 -12.57 15.09 2.42
C ARG A 328 -12.02 16.52 2.30
N MET A 329 -12.72 17.41 1.60
CA MET A 329 -12.27 18.80 1.37
C MET A 329 -12.12 19.61 2.67
N GLU A 330 -12.78 19.19 3.75
CA GLU A 330 -12.77 19.86 5.07
C GLU A 330 -11.95 19.10 6.14
N GLY A 331 -11.32 17.97 5.80
CA GLY A 331 -10.48 17.23 6.74
C GLY A 331 -10.14 15.78 6.36
N LEU A 332 -9.21 15.20 7.12
CA LEU A 332 -8.81 13.79 7.02
C LEU A 332 -9.85 12.91 7.74
N SER A 333 -10.52 12.02 7.02
CA SER A 333 -11.45 11.03 7.60
C SER A 333 -10.85 9.62 7.52
N LEU A 334 -11.02 8.84 8.60
CA LEU A 334 -10.69 7.41 8.63
C LEU A 334 -12.01 6.64 8.68
N GLU A 335 -12.42 6.08 7.55
CA GLU A 335 -13.71 5.40 7.40
C GLU A 335 -13.46 3.89 7.27
N PRO A 336 -13.78 3.07 8.30
CA PRO A 336 -13.68 1.63 8.21
C PRO A 336 -14.81 1.09 7.34
N PHE A 337 -14.54 0.89 6.05
CA PHE A 337 -15.32 -0.05 5.24
C PHE A 337 -15.27 -1.40 5.95
N SER A 338 -16.40 -2.04 6.27
CA SER A 338 -16.44 -3.21 7.16
C SER A 338 -17.08 -4.44 6.54
N PRO A 339 -16.33 -5.23 5.73
CA PRO A 339 -16.73 -7.09 5.51
C PRO A 339 -18.17 -7.61 5.78
N SER A 340 -18.95 -8.07 4.82
CA SER A 340 -20.11 -8.94 5.02
C SER A 340 -19.68 -10.35 5.39
N TYR A 341 -18.44 -10.78 5.09
CA TYR A 341 -17.87 -11.93 5.81
C TYR A 341 -17.61 -11.66 7.31
N LEU A 342 -17.87 -10.41 7.78
CA LEU A 342 -17.97 -10.03 9.19
C LEU A 342 -19.41 -9.60 9.56
N ASP A 343 -20.40 -9.91 8.73
CA ASP A 343 -21.80 -9.72 9.11
C ASP A 343 -22.12 -10.66 10.29
N PRO A 344 -22.87 -10.23 11.32
CA PRO A 344 -23.15 -11.06 12.50
C PRO A 344 -23.73 -12.44 12.17
N ASP A 345 -24.49 -12.57 11.08
CA ASP A 345 -25.03 -13.83 10.57
C ASP A 345 -23.94 -14.88 10.25
N PHE A 346 -22.68 -14.47 10.06
CA PHE A 346 -21.55 -15.35 9.75
C PHE A 346 -20.53 -15.54 10.89
N ASP A 347 -20.69 -14.92 12.06
CA ASP A 347 -19.74 -15.10 13.19
C ASP A 347 -19.61 -16.58 13.60
N PHE A 348 -20.68 -17.36 13.44
CA PHE A 348 -20.64 -18.79 13.75
C PHE A 348 -19.71 -19.60 12.83
N LEU A 349 -19.45 -19.11 11.61
CA LEU A 349 -18.51 -19.69 10.65
C LEU A 349 -17.09 -19.10 10.74
N GLN A 350 -16.92 -17.92 11.36
CA GLN A 350 -15.63 -17.22 11.43
C GLN A 350 -14.58 -18.03 12.23
N PRO A 351 -13.42 -18.33 11.64
CA PRO A 351 -12.32 -18.97 12.37
C PRO A 351 -11.64 -18.02 13.35
N ARG A 352 -11.16 -18.55 14.48
CA ARG A 352 -10.38 -17.81 15.49
C ARG A 352 -9.09 -18.56 15.78
N ILE A 353 -7.93 -17.95 15.51
CA ILE A 353 -6.62 -18.62 15.58
C ILE A 353 -6.17 -18.78 17.04
N VAL A 354 -5.98 -20.03 17.47
CA VAL A 354 -5.53 -20.40 18.83
C VAL A 354 -4.01 -20.51 18.89
N SER A 355 -3.38 -21.12 17.88
CA SER A 355 -1.92 -21.14 17.70
C SER A 355 -1.57 -21.24 16.21
N PRO A 356 -0.46 -20.66 15.71
CA PRO A 356 0.57 -19.90 16.43
C PRO A 356 0.04 -18.61 17.08
N LYS A 357 0.80 -18.00 17.98
CA LYS A 357 0.45 -16.70 18.55
C LYS A 357 0.93 -15.57 17.65
N SER A 358 0.34 -14.39 17.77
CA SER A 358 0.86 -13.19 17.11
C SER A 358 2.34 -12.96 17.45
N GLN A 359 3.12 -12.43 16.51
CA GLN A 359 4.58 -12.33 16.49
C GLN A 359 5.36 -13.66 16.38
N SER A 360 4.71 -14.81 16.15
CA SER A 360 5.44 -16.08 15.98
C SER A 360 6.29 -16.12 14.70
N GLY A 361 7.47 -16.73 14.79
CA GLY A 361 8.36 -16.96 13.66
C GLY A 361 8.02 -18.24 12.88
N ILE A 362 7.81 -18.12 11.57
CA ILE A 362 7.60 -19.23 10.62
C ILE A 362 8.91 -19.43 9.83
N LYS A 363 9.41 -20.66 9.72
CA LYS A 363 10.64 -20.96 8.99
C LYS A 363 10.35 -21.41 7.56
N TYR A 364 11.08 -20.90 6.58
CA TYR A 364 10.99 -21.35 5.17
C TYR A 364 11.08 -22.87 5.03
N GLY A 365 10.28 -23.44 4.14
CA GLY A 365 10.26 -24.87 3.81
C GLY A 365 9.89 -25.85 4.93
N ARG A 366 9.68 -25.38 6.18
CA ARG A 366 9.34 -26.24 7.33
C ARG A 366 7.86 -26.11 7.66
N SER A 367 7.10 -27.14 7.33
CA SER A 367 5.66 -27.20 7.64
C SER A 367 5.38 -27.02 9.13
N PHE A 368 4.26 -26.36 9.44
CA PHE A 368 3.83 -26.04 10.80
C PHE A 368 2.33 -26.26 10.99
N ASN A 369 1.93 -26.45 12.24
CA ASN A 369 0.54 -26.64 12.62
C ASN A 369 -0.13 -25.31 12.98
N ILE A 370 -1.29 -25.07 12.41
CA ILE A 370 -2.24 -24.04 12.86
C ILE A 370 -3.37 -24.75 13.60
N ARG A 371 -3.75 -24.22 14.76
CA ARG A 371 -4.97 -24.60 15.47
C ARG A 371 -5.91 -23.41 15.52
N PHE A 372 -7.17 -23.65 15.18
CA PHE A 372 -8.21 -22.64 15.15
C PHE A 372 -9.53 -23.21 15.66
N THR A 373 -10.41 -22.35 16.16
CA THR A 373 -11.79 -22.69 16.52
C THR A 373 -12.77 -22.06 15.56
N VAL A 374 -13.88 -22.75 15.29
CA VAL A 374 -15.08 -22.23 14.61
C VAL A 374 -16.27 -22.66 15.47
N ASN A 375 -17.28 -21.81 15.65
CA ASN A 375 -18.40 -22.13 16.54
C ASN A 375 -19.34 -23.18 15.92
N GLY A 376 -19.57 -23.10 14.61
CA GLY A 376 -20.31 -24.09 13.82
C GLY A 376 -19.45 -25.20 13.21
N THR A 377 -20.05 -25.96 12.30
CA THR A 377 -19.40 -27.06 11.58
C THR A 377 -18.42 -26.54 10.52
N VAL A 378 -17.21 -27.12 10.47
CA VAL A 378 -16.19 -26.76 9.47
C VAL A 378 -16.29 -27.68 8.26
N ASN A 379 -16.49 -27.11 7.07
CA ASN A 379 -16.25 -27.80 5.81
C ASN A 379 -14.74 -27.78 5.52
N THR A 380 -14.08 -28.90 5.80
CA THR A 380 -12.61 -29.03 5.74
C THR A 380 -12.02 -28.90 4.33
N ASN A 381 -12.85 -29.04 3.29
CA ASN A 381 -12.48 -28.82 1.89
C ASN A 381 -12.53 -27.34 1.47
N LEU A 382 -13.21 -26.49 2.26
CA LEU A 382 -13.35 -25.05 2.02
C LEU A 382 -12.55 -24.22 3.06
N VAL A 383 -11.44 -24.79 3.57
CA VAL A 383 -10.49 -24.08 4.42
C VAL A 383 -9.27 -23.68 3.59
N LYS A 384 -9.00 -22.37 3.47
CA LYS A 384 -7.75 -21.82 2.92
C LYS A 384 -6.91 -21.24 4.05
N ILE A 385 -5.59 -21.15 3.85
CA ILE A 385 -4.66 -20.50 4.78
C ILE A 385 -3.85 -19.48 4.01
N THR A 386 -3.94 -18.20 4.39
CA THR A 386 -3.38 -17.10 3.60
C THR A 386 -2.50 -16.16 4.43
N MET A 387 -1.51 -15.55 3.78
CA MET A 387 -0.60 -14.57 4.35
C MET A 387 -0.55 -13.31 3.49
N VAL A 388 -0.81 -12.14 4.08
CA VAL A 388 -0.76 -10.83 3.42
C VAL A 388 0.46 -10.04 3.90
N SER A 389 1.28 -9.52 2.98
CA SER A 389 2.37 -8.59 3.32
C SER A 389 1.87 -7.14 3.48
N PRO A 390 2.39 -6.36 4.43
CA PRO A 390 2.01 -4.97 4.62
C PRO A 390 2.42 -4.10 3.44
N SER A 391 1.44 -3.41 2.84
CA SER A 391 1.67 -2.48 1.75
C SER A 391 1.94 -1.05 2.24
N PHE A 392 2.62 -0.27 1.39
CA PHE A 392 2.60 1.19 1.43
C PHE A 392 1.73 1.66 0.26
N THR A 393 0.67 2.40 0.53
CA THR A 393 -0.27 2.86 -0.51
C THR A 393 -0.22 4.38 -0.65
N THR A 394 -0.09 4.84 -1.89
CA THR A 394 -0.20 6.25 -2.31
C THR A 394 -0.57 6.30 -3.80
N HIS A 395 -1.33 7.31 -4.23
CA HIS A 395 -1.73 7.52 -5.65
C HIS A 395 -2.23 6.24 -6.37
N SER A 396 -3.04 5.43 -5.66
CA SER A 396 -3.59 4.14 -6.13
C SER A 396 -2.57 3.04 -6.43
N MET A 397 -1.36 3.15 -5.88
CA MET A 397 -0.29 2.19 -6.02
C MET A 397 0.10 1.61 -4.65
N SER A 398 -0.25 0.34 -4.41
CA SER A 398 0.05 -0.40 -3.19
C SER A 398 1.38 -1.16 -3.31
N MET A 399 2.47 -0.45 -3.02
CA MET A 399 3.84 -0.98 -3.12
C MET A 399 4.06 -2.12 -2.12
N ASN A 400 4.77 -3.16 -2.55
CA ASN A 400 5.11 -4.37 -1.75
C ASN A 400 3.90 -5.24 -1.32
N HIS A 401 2.69 -4.98 -1.84
CA HIS A 401 1.51 -5.78 -1.50
C HIS A 401 1.56 -7.16 -2.19
N ARG A 402 1.44 -8.23 -1.40
CA ARG A 402 1.35 -9.62 -1.85
C ARG A 402 0.45 -10.42 -0.91
N LEU A 403 -0.50 -11.15 -1.52
CA LEU A 403 -1.17 -12.30 -0.91
C LEU A 403 -0.39 -13.57 -1.24
N LEU A 404 -0.35 -14.51 -0.29
CA LEU A 404 0.17 -15.87 -0.45
C LEU A 404 -0.91 -16.83 0.05
N GLU A 405 -1.21 -17.89 -0.71
CA GLU A 405 -1.94 -19.04 -0.20
C GLU A 405 -0.93 -20.15 0.16
N LEU A 406 -1.10 -20.76 1.33
CA LEU A 406 -0.18 -21.79 1.85
C LEU A 406 -0.69 -23.19 1.54
N SER A 407 0.17 -24.03 0.95
CA SER A 407 -0.15 -25.42 0.63
C SER A 407 -0.50 -26.22 1.88
N ILE A 408 -1.73 -26.73 1.94
CA ILE A 408 -2.19 -27.61 3.01
C ILE A 408 -1.60 -29.01 2.79
N THR A 409 -0.80 -29.46 3.76
CA THR A 409 -0.13 -30.79 3.76
C THR A 409 -0.88 -31.83 4.57
N GLN A 410 -1.69 -31.40 5.55
CA GLN A 410 -2.69 -32.23 6.22
C GLN A 410 -3.95 -31.37 6.44
N SER A 411 -5.07 -31.76 5.84
CA SER A 411 -6.37 -31.08 5.95
C SER A 411 -6.84 -30.95 7.40
N ALA A 412 -7.70 -29.97 7.67
CA ALA A 412 -8.17 -29.69 9.03
C ALA A 412 -8.82 -30.93 9.69
N ARG A 413 -8.29 -31.34 10.84
CA ARG A 413 -8.82 -32.43 11.67
C ARG A 413 -9.38 -31.86 12.97
N PHE A 414 -10.58 -32.29 13.36
CA PHE A 414 -11.17 -31.94 14.65
C PHE A 414 -10.36 -32.58 15.79
N ILE A 415 -10.10 -31.82 16.86
CA ILE A 415 -9.33 -32.25 18.04
C ILE A 415 -10.07 -31.97 19.37
N GLY A 416 -11.40 -31.87 19.32
CA GLY A 416 -12.25 -31.56 20.47
C GLY A 416 -12.44 -30.06 20.73
N LYS A 417 -13.41 -29.71 21.59
CA LYS A 417 -13.71 -28.33 22.04
C LYS A 417 -13.77 -27.31 20.88
N SER A 418 -14.55 -27.61 19.84
CA SER A 418 -14.69 -26.79 18.62
C SER A 418 -13.39 -26.42 17.92
N THR A 419 -12.28 -27.11 18.23
CA THR A 419 -10.93 -26.81 17.75
C THR A 419 -10.53 -27.79 16.66
N TYR A 420 -9.89 -27.25 15.62
CA TYR A 420 -9.34 -27.99 14.49
C TYR A 420 -7.83 -27.76 14.41
N ASN A 421 -7.08 -28.76 13.94
CA ASN A 421 -5.66 -28.69 13.64
C ASN A 421 -5.45 -28.92 12.14
N ILE A 422 -4.72 -28.03 11.48
CA ILE A 422 -4.34 -28.12 10.07
C ILE A 422 -2.81 -27.94 9.93
N THR A 423 -2.18 -28.67 9.02
CA THR A 423 -0.73 -28.59 8.79
C THR A 423 -0.44 -28.01 7.42
N VAL A 424 0.24 -26.86 7.38
CA VAL A 424 0.59 -26.14 6.14
C VAL A 424 2.08 -26.11 5.91
N SER A 425 2.48 -26.05 4.64
CA SER A 425 3.86 -25.74 4.24
C SER A 425 3.99 -24.24 3.95
N PRO A 426 4.94 -23.52 4.58
CA PRO A 426 5.29 -22.16 4.20
C PRO A 426 6.08 -22.15 2.88
N PRO A 427 6.28 -20.97 2.25
CA PRO A 427 7.12 -20.84 1.07
C PRO A 427 8.51 -21.45 1.26
N SER A 428 9.04 -22.06 0.21
CA SER A 428 10.35 -22.75 0.24
C SER A 428 11.55 -21.81 0.09
N THR A 429 11.36 -20.61 -0.48
CA THR A 429 12.44 -19.66 -0.75
C THR A 429 12.03 -18.21 -0.52
N THR A 430 13.03 -17.35 -0.33
CA THR A 430 12.90 -15.89 -0.25
C THR A 430 12.50 -15.22 -1.58
N ASN A 431 12.30 -15.99 -2.66
CA ASN A 431 11.79 -15.49 -3.93
C ASN A 431 10.26 -15.52 -4.02
N LEU A 432 9.65 -16.58 -3.48
CA LEU A 432 8.20 -16.74 -3.41
C LEU A 432 7.59 -15.73 -2.43
N ALA A 433 8.25 -15.54 -1.29
CA ALA A 433 7.86 -14.60 -0.25
C ALA A 433 9.11 -13.95 0.35
N LEU A 434 9.08 -12.64 0.57
CA LEU A 434 10.19 -11.93 1.21
C LEU A 434 10.26 -12.21 2.71
N LEU A 435 11.47 -12.16 3.27
CA LEU A 435 11.68 -12.25 4.72
C LEU A 435 11.06 -11.02 5.38
N GLY A 436 10.25 -11.21 6.42
CA GLY A 436 9.58 -10.09 7.09
C GLY A 436 8.26 -10.46 7.75
N TYR A 437 7.43 -9.44 7.96
CA TYR A 437 6.14 -9.56 8.65
C TYR A 437 4.98 -9.73 7.67
N TYR A 438 4.05 -10.60 8.04
CA TYR A 438 2.80 -10.86 7.31
C TYR A 438 1.65 -10.96 8.31
N MET A 439 0.44 -10.66 7.86
CA MET A 439 -0.80 -11.06 8.55
C MET A 439 -1.20 -12.45 8.05
N LEU A 440 -1.24 -13.44 8.95
CA LEU A 440 -1.73 -14.80 8.71
C LEU A 440 -3.22 -14.89 9.04
N PHE A 441 -3.98 -15.50 8.15
CA PHE A 441 -5.42 -15.74 8.27
C PHE A 441 -5.75 -17.22 8.10
N VAL A 442 -6.80 -17.68 8.77
CA VAL A 442 -7.52 -18.91 8.43
C VAL A 442 -8.82 -18.49 7.76
N VAL A 443 -9.09 -18.98 6.56
CA VAL A 443 -10.31 -18.70 5.81
C VAL A 443 -11.14 -19.97 5.76
N HIS A 444 -12.45 -19.87 6.00
CA HIS A 444 -13.39 -20.97 5.95
C HIS A 444 -14.65 -20.52 5.21
N GLN A 445 -14.99 -21.17 4.09
CA GLN A 445 -16.10 -20.74 3.22
C GLN A 445 -15.99 -19.25 2.85
N ASP A 446 -14.78 -18.84 2.46
CA ASP A 446 -14.37 -17.47 2.12
C ASP A 446 -14.51 -16.44 3.27
N ILE A 447 -14.84 -16.87 4.48
CA ILE A 447 -14.84 -16.06 5.71
C ILE A 447 -13.48 -16.17 6.42
N PRO A 448 -12.67 -15.10 6.47
CA PRO A 448 -11.39 -15.09 7.17
C PRO A 448 -11.53 -14.84 8.67
N SER A 449 -10.53 -15.31 9.40
CA SER A 449 -10.32 -15.04 10.81
C SER A 449 -9.94 -13.60 11.10
N GLY A 450 -9.97 -13.21 12.36
CA GLY A 450 -9.07 -12.15 12.84
C GLY A 450 -7.63 -12.51 12.48
N GLY A 451 -6.92 -11.61 11.79
CA GLY A 451 -5.54 -11.84 11.35
C GLY A 451 -4.54 -11.75 12.49
N ILE A 452 -3.51 -12.59 12.47
CA ILE A 452 -2.38 -12.50 13.42
C ILE A 452 -1.08 -12.15 12.70
N TRP A 453 -0.24 -11.33 13.31
CA TRP A 453 1.08 -11.04 12.76
C TRP A 453 1.99 -12.25 12.94
N VAL A 454 2.72 -12.61 11.89
CA VAL A 454 3.75 -13.65 11.89
C VAL A 454 4.99 -13.15 11.17
N ARG A 455 6.15 -13.70 11.50
CA ARG A 455 7.42 -13.34 10.87
C ARG A 455 7.98 -14.51 10.07
N LEU A 456 8.03 -14.39 8.76
CA LEU A 456 8.67 -15.37 7.88
C LEU A 456 10.20 -15.15 7.89
N GLN A 457 10.97 -16.18 8.25
CA GLN A 457 12.40 -16.08 8.60
C GLN A 457 13.23 -17.31 8.22
#